data_AF-A0A1Y4TF89-F1
#
_entry.id   AF-A0A1Y4TF89-F1
#
_cell.length_a   1.000
_cell.length_b   1.000
_cell.length_c   1.000
_cell.angle_alpha   90.00
_cell.angle_beta   90.00
_cell.angle_gamma   90.00
#
_symmetry.space_group_name_H-M   'P 1'
#
loop_
_entity.id
_entity.type
_entity.pdbx_description
1 polymer ?
#
loop_
_entity_poly.entity_id
_entity_poly.type
_entity_poly.pdbx_seq_one_letter_code
_entity_poly.pdbx_strand_id
1 'polypeptide(L)'
;MQDVSNRYGREMDMARKINGVLEKRYGAAANVHEISYLAIYLRAYSSRKLSALVLCDLGEGIADNMVRQITQYCGDGIRILGISSLNEYRRDPLPVDILISPSRIYNVRLPEKTKIFYVDYLLKETQLKKIQDYLLKNTHTE
;
A
#
# COMPACT_ATOMS: atom_id res chain seq x y z
N MET A 1 14.63 -19.40 12.89
CA MET A 1 13.42 -20.21 12.59
C MET A 1 12.18 -19.70 13.33
N GLN A 2 12.25 -19.49 14.65
CA GLN A 2 11.16 -18.86 15.42
C GLN A 2 10.76 -17.48 14.87
N ASP A 3 11.71 -16.69 14.35
CA ASP A 3 11.41 -15.36 13.80
C ASP A 3 10.51 -15.36 12.55
N VAL A 4 10.63 -16.37 11.67
CA VAL A 4 9.81 -16.43 10.44
C VAL A 4 8.41 -16.90 10.76
N SER A 5 8.26 -17.97 11.55
CA SER A 5 6.93 -18.43 12.00
C SER A 5 6.19 -17.36 12.81
N ASN A 6 6.90 -16.59 13.65
CA ASN A 6 6.27 -15.53 14.44
C ASN A 6 5.88 -14.31 13.59
N ARG A 7 6.63 -13.98 12.53
CA ARG A 7 6.35 -12.83 11.65
C ARG A 7 5.40 -13.13 10.49
N TYR A 8 5.34 -14.36 10.02
CA TYR A 8 4.62 -14.76 8.80
C TYR A 8 3.64 -15.90 9.05
N GLY A 9 3.02 -15.96 10.23
CA GLY A 9 2.18 -17.10 10.63
C GLY A 9 1.09 -17.46 9.61
N ARG A 10 0.36 -16.46 9.08
CA ARG A 10 -0.67 -16.67 8.05
C ARG A 10 -0.08 -17.24 6.76
N GLU A 11 1.03 -16.70 6.30
CA GLU A 11 1.68 -17.14 5.06
C GLU A 11 2.34 -18.52 5.22
N MET A 12 2.84 -18.84 6.42
CA MET A 12 3.33 -20.18 6.77
C MET A 12 2.20 -21.22 6.73
N ASP A 13 1.01 -20.88 7.22
CA ASP A 13 -0.16 -21.76 7.12
C ASP A 13 -0.61 -21.96 5.68
N MET A 14 -0.59 -20.92 4.84
CA MET A 14 -0.84 -21.05 3.40
C MET A 14 0.22 -21.92 2.72
N ALA A 15 1.50 -21.69 2.99
CA ALA A 15 2.60 -22.47 2.43
C ALA A 15 2.49 -23.96 2.81
N ARG A 16 2.09 -24.28 4.05
CA ARG A 16 1.82 -25.66 4.48
C ARG A 16 0.65 -26.29 3.72
N LYS A 17 -0.44 -25.56 3.49
CA LYS A 17 -1.58 -26.04 2.69
C LYS A 17 -1.16 -26.33 1.24
N ILE A 18 -0.36 -25.45 0.64
CA ILE A 18 0.20 -25.64 -0.71
C ILE A 18 1.08 -26.90 -0.73
N ASN A 19 1.97 -27.06 0.26
CA ASN A 19 2.82 -28.24 0.37
C ASN A 19 1.99 -29.54 0.41
N GLY A 20 0.91 -29.58 1.20
CA GLY A 20 0.04 -30.75 1.27
C GLY A 20 -0.68 -31.08 -0.05
N VAL A 21 -0.94 -30.08 -0.91
CA VAL A 21 -1.48 -30.32 -2.26
C VAL A 21 -0.38 -30.84 -3.20
N LEU A 22 0.82 -30.29 -3.12
CA LEU A 22 1.97 -30.70 -3.94
C LEU A 22 2.39 -32.13 -3.61
N GLU A 23 2.46 -32.49 -2.33
CA GLU A 23 2.78 -33.83 -1.86
C GLU A 23 1.74 -34.85 -2.37
N LYS A 24 0.45 -34.53 -2.27
CA LYS A 24 -0.63 -35.41 -2.77
C LYS A 24 -0.59 -35.61 -4.28
N ARG A 25 -0.19 -34.60 -5.04
CA ARG A 25 -0.26 -34.61 -6.51
C ARG A 25 1.03 -35.09 -7.18
N TYR A 26 2.17 -34.84 -6.55
CA TYR A 26 3.49 -35.05 -7.14
C TYR A 26 4.44 -35.87 -6.26
N GLY A 27 4.04 -36.24 -5.03
CA GLY A 27 4.87 -37.01 -4.09
C GLY A 27 6.07 -36.25 -3.54
N ALA A 28 6.16 -34.92 -3.77
CA ALA A 28 7.24 -34.09 -3.30
C ALA A 28 6.83 -33.35 -2.02
N ALA A 29 7.44 -33.71 -0.90
CA ALA A 29 7.24 -33.05 0.39
C ALA A 29 8.33 -32.00 0.61
N ALA A 30 7.93 -30.73 0.69
CA ALA A 30 8.85 -29.64 1.01
C ALA A 30 9.23 -29.66 2.50
N ASN A 31 10.50 -29.43 2.80
CA ASN A 31 10.99 -29.26 4.16
C ASN A 31 10.65 -27.87 4.72
N VAL A 32 10.94 -27.65 6.01
CA VAL A 32 10.59 -26.41 6.71
C VAL A 32 11.24 -25.15 6.10
N HIS A 33 12.43 -25.26 5.51
CA HIS A 33 13.10 -24.14 4.85
C HIS A 33 12.40 -23.75 3.55
N GLU A 34 11.98 -24.75 2.78
CA GLU A 34 11.23 -24.55 1.53
C GLU A 34 9.84 -23.98 1.80
N ILE A 35 9.15 -24.49 2.84
CA ILE A 35 7.88 -23.91 3.31
C ILE A 35 8.07 -22.45 3.76
N SER A 36 9.15 -22.16 4.47
CA SER A 36 9.48 -20.78 4.89
C SER A 36 9.75 -19.87 3.70
N TYR A 37 10.47 -20.38 2.68
CA TYR A 37 10.74 -19.64 1.45
C TYR A 37 9.44 -19.32 0.69
N LEU A 38 8.54 -20.30 0.56
CA LEU A 38 7.22 -20.10 -0.03
C LEU A 38 6.41 -19.06 0.75
N ALA A 39 6.42 -19.10 2.09
CA ALA A 39 5.71 -18.13 2.92
C ALA A 39 6.21 -16.69 2.69
N ILE A 40 7.53 -16.49 2.60
CA ILE A 40 8.13 -15.18 2.30
C ILE A 40 7.70 -14.71 0.91
N TYR A 41 7.69 -15.59 -0.09
CA TYR A 41 7.23 -15.26 -1.44
C TYR A 41 5.76 -14.90 -1.48
N LEU A 42 4.91 -15.69 -0.80
CA LEU A 42 3.49 -15.40 -0.68
C LEU A 42 3.25 -14.04 -0.04
N ARG A 43 4.03 -13.69 1.01
CA ARG A 43 3.96 -12.37 1.64
C ARG A 43 4.37 -11.25 0.68
N ALA A 44 5.48 -11.42 -0.02
CA ALA A 44 5.96 -10.42 -0.97
C ALA A 44 4.93 -10.20 -2.08
N TYR A 45 4.28 -11.27 -2.54
CA TYR A 45 3.27 -11.20 -3.59
C TYR A 45 1.90 -10.70 -3.10
N SER A 46 1.51 -11.02 -1.87
CA SER A 46 0.24 -10.58 -1.28
C SER A 46 0.27 -9.16 -0.74
N SER A 47 1.44 -8.52 -0.69
CA SER A 47 1.58 -7.15 -0.21
C SER A 47 0.79 -6.19 -1.12
N ARG A 48 -0.43 -5.88 -0.68
CA ARG A 48 -1.32 -4.98 -1.42
C ARG A 48 -0.72 -3.58 -1.40
N LYS A 49 -0.43 -3.04 -2.59
CA LYS A 49 -0.08 -1.61 -2.74
C LYS A 49 -1.33 -0.78 -2.49
N LEU A 50 -1.26 0.16 -1.56
CA LEU A 50 -2.38 1.06 -1.31
C LEU A 50 -2.49 2.07 -2.45
N SER A 51 -3.69 2.18 -3.00
CA SER A 51 -3.98 3.11 -4.08
C SER A 51 -4.10 4.53 -3.53
N ALA A 52 -3.46 5.49 -4.19
CA ALA A 52 -3.45 6.87 -3.74
C ALA A 52 -3.68 7.84 -4.91
N LEU A 53 -4.38 8.94 -4.63
CA LEU A 53 -4.57 10.05 -5.56
C LEU A 53 -4.09 11.35 -4.89
N VAL A 54 -3.33 12.15 -5.64
CA VAL A 54 -2.93 13.49 -5.20
C VAL A 54 -3.94 14.51 -5.70
N LEU A 55 -4.62 15.18 -4.78
CA LEU A 55 -5.50 16.30 -5.10
C LEU A 55 -4.71 17.60 -4.96
N CYS A 56 -4.49 18.33 -6.05
CA CYS A 56 -3.69 19.56 -6.01
C CYS A 56 -4.19 20.60 -7.02
N ASP A 57 -4.60 21.75 -6.52
CA ASP A 57 -5.05 22.90 -7.32
C ASP A 57 -3.95 23.99 -7.44
N LEU A 58 -2.74 23.75 -6.93
CA LEU A 58 -1.66 24.75 -6.83
C LEU A 58 -0.76 24.83 -8.07
N GLY A 59 -0.96 23.93 -9.05
CA GLY A 59 -0.19 23.87 -10.30
C GLY A 59 0.50 22.53 -10.52
N GLU A 60 0.68 22.17 -11.78
CA GLU A 60 1.19 20.87 -12.24
C GLU A 60 2.59 20.57 -11.70
N GLY A 61 3.54 21.52 -11.79
CA GLY A 61 4.90 21.31 -11.30
C GLY A 61 5.01 21.06 -9.79
N ILE A 62 4.10 21.64 -8.99
CA ILE A 62 4.03 21.35 -7.54
C ILE A 62 3.49 19.93 -7.34
N ALA A 63 2.41 19.58 -8.03
CA ALA A 63 1.79 18.27 -7.91
C ALA A 63 2.73 17.13 -8.36
N ASP A 64 3.46 17.32 -9.46
CA ASP A 64 4.45 16.36 -9.95
C ASP A 64 5.61 16.19 -8.98
N ASN A 65 6.10 17.30 -8.40
CA ASN A 65 7.12 17.24 -7.37
C ASN A 65 6.60 16.47 -6.14
N MET A 66 5.34 16.67 -5.76
CA MET A 66 4.72 15.94 -4.66
C MET A 66 4.68 14.43 -4.94
N VAL A 67 4.19 14.04 -6.11
CA VAL A 67 4.16 12.64 -6.54
C VAL A 67 5.58 12.05 -6.50
N ARG A 68 6.56 12.75 -7.08
CA ARG A 68 7.95 12.30 -7.10
C ARG A 68 8.49 12.07 -5.70
N GLN A 69 8.32 13.01 -4.78
CA GLN A 69 8.80 12.89 -3.40
C GLN A 69 8.13 11.73 -2.66
N ILE A 70 6.80 11.58 -2.80
CA ILE A 70 6.06 10.49 -2.16
C ILE A 70 6.52 9.14 -2.71
N THR A 71 6.64 9.01 -4.02
CA THR A 71 7.10 7.77 -4.66
C THR A 71 8.54 7.44 -4.28
N GLN A 72 9.45 8.42 -4.24
CA GLN A 72 10.83 8.21 -3.84
C GLN A 72 10.96 7.80 -2.36
N TYR A 73 10.17 8.40 -1.46
CA TYR A 73 10.25 8.12 -0.03
C TYR A 73 9.52 6.84 0.39
N CYS A 74 8.33 6.61 -0.16
CA CYS A 74 7.47 5.48 0.23
C CYS A 74 7.71 4.21 -0.59
N GLY A 75 8.41 4.33 -1.74
CA GLY A 75 8.75 3.20 -2.61
C GLY A 75 7.52 2.43 -3.08
N ASP A 76 7.64 1.10 -3.11
CA ASP A 76 6.61 0.20 -3.64
C ASP A 76 5.36 0.04 -2.76
N GLY A 77 5.34 0.59 -1.54
CA GLY A 77 4.19 0.47 -0.63
C GLY A 77 2.94 1.24 -1.08
N ILE A 78 3.10 2.18 -2.01
CA ILE A 78 2.04 3.05 -2.50
C ILE A 78 1.97 3.04 -4.03
N ARG A 79 0.75 3.02 -4.57
CA ARG A 79 0.49 3.17 -6.01
C ARG A 79 -0.23 4.50 -6.24
N ILE A 80 0.51 5.50 -6.74
CA ILE A 80 -0.08 6.77 -7.15
C ILE A 80 -0.83 6.56 -8.48
N LEU A 81 -2.14 6.78 -8.47
CA LEU A 81 -3.00 6.64 -9.66
C LEU A 81 -2.95 7.87 -10.56
N GLY A 82 -2.62 9.03 -10.00
CA GLY A 82 -2.48 10.27 -10.75
C GLY A 82 -2.61 11.50 -9.85
N ILE A 83 -2.73 12.64 -10.53
CA ILE A 83 -3.01 13.95 -9.95
C ILE A 83 -4.38 14.38 -10.48
N SER A 84 -5.20 15.01 -9.62
CA SER A 84 -6.45 15.62 -10.04
C SER A 84 -6.71 16.91 -9.28
N SER A 85 -7.47 17.83 -9.87
CA SER A 85 -8.01 18.97 -9.13
C SER A 85 -9.16 18.54 -8.22
N LEU A 86 -9.46 19.34 -7.19
CA LEU A 86 -10.63 19.07 -6.35
C LEU A 86 -11.95 19.14 -7.15
N ASN A 87 -11.98 19.97 -8.20
CA ASN A 87 -13.15 20.12 -9.05
C ASN A 87 -13.37 18.92 -9.98
N GLU A 88 -12.31 18.34 -10.53
CA GLU A 88 -12.40 17.11 -11.32
C GLU A 88 -12.83 15.93 -10.44
N TYR A 89 -12.21 15.77 -9.27
CA TYR A 89 -12.57 14.70 -8.33
C TYR A 89 -14.02 14.77 -7.86
N ARG A 90 -14.62 15.96 -7.81
CA ARG A 90 -16.06 16.12 -7.53
C ARG A 90 -16.95 15.62 -8.66
N ARG A 91 -16.54 15.83 -9.90
CA ARG A 91 -17.31 15.42 -11.08
C ARG A 91 -17.22 13.91 -11.27
N ASP A 92 -16.04 13.34 -11.07
CA ASP A 92 -15.77 11.92 -11.22
C ASP A 92 -14.88 11.41 -10.08
N PRO A 93 -15.48 11.04 -8.92
CA PRO A 93 -14.72 10.61 -7.76
C PRO A 93 -14.10 9.23 -7.98
N LEU A 94 -12.77 9.17 -7.92
CA LEU A 94 -12.03 7.92 -8.00
C LEU A 94 -11.96 7.24 -6.61
N PRO A 95 -12.41 5.99 -6.47
CA PRO A 95 -12.28 5.25 -5.22
C PRO A 95 -10.80 4.89 -4.99
N VAL A 96 -10.24 5.41 -3.91
CA VAL A 96 -8.84 5.20 -3.52
C VAL A 96 -8.71 4.92 -2.04
N ASP A 97 -7.66 4.19 -1.66
CA ASP A 97 -7.34 3.93 -0.26
C ASP A 97 -6.84 5.20 0.44
N ILE A 98 -6.15 6.08 -0.31
CA ILE A 98 -5.51 7.28 0.22
C ILE A 98 -5.76 8.50 -0.67
N LEU A 99 -6.15 9.62 -0.07
CA LEU A 99 -6.14 10.95 -0.69
C LEU A 99 -5.06 11.81 -0.04
N ILE A 100 -4.23 12.45 -0.86
CA ILE A 100 -3.17 13.36 -0.40
C ILE A 100 -3.47 14.74 -0.96
N SER A 101 -3.64 15.72 -0.09
CA SER A 101 -4.05 17.06 -0.51
C SER A 101 -3.34 18.15 0.28
N PRO A 102 -2.83 19.22 -0.36
CA PRO A 102 -2.34 20.39 0.34
C PRO A 102 -3.48 21.29 0.85
N SER A 103 -4.71 21.06 0.37
CA SER A 103 -5.88 21.88 0.68
C SER A 103 -7.00 21.05 1.31
N ARG A 104 -7.90 21.70 2.05
CA ARG A 104 -9.06 21.02 2.65
C ARG A 104 -9.97 20.46 1.56
N ILE A 105 -10.39 19.21 1.71
CA ILE A 105 -11.38 18.58 0.84
C ILE A 105 -12.76 18.86 1.43
N TYR A 106 -13.66 19.41 0.62
CA TYR A 106 -15.02 19.75 1.03
C TYR A 106 -16.01 19.47 -0.10
N ASN A 107 -17.26 19.19 0.28
CA ASN A 107 -18.37 18.86 -0.63
C ASN A 107 -18.06 17.65 -1.53
N VAL A 108 -17.40 16.62 -0.98
CA VAL A 108 -17.16 15.35 -1.66
C VAL A 108 -17.61 14.21 -0.76
N ARG A 109 -18.27 13.20 -1.35
CA ARG A 109 -18.56 11.94 -0.65
C ARG A 109 -17.36 11.01 -0.82
N LEU A 110 -16.68 10.73 0.28
CA LEU A 110 -15.55 9.82 0.30
C LEU A 110 -16.00 8.43 0.75
N PRO A 111 -15.47 7.33 0.17
CA PRO A 111 -15.65 6.00 0.73
C PRO A 111 -15.20 5.98 2.20
N GLU A 112 -15.91 5.24 3.06
CA GLU A 112 -15.63 5.21 4.51
C GLU A 112 -14.19 4.79 4.86
N LYS A 113 -13.56 4.00 3.99
CA LYS A 113 -12.21 3.47 4.17
C LYS A 113 -11.10 4.38 3.63
N THR A 114 -11.43 5.47 2.94
CA THR A 114 -10.43 6.36 2.34
C THR A 114 -9.74 7.20 3.41
N LYS A 115 -8.42 7.07 3.53
CA LYS A 115 -7.61 7.90 4.44
C LYS A 115 -7.18 9.18 3.76
N ILE A 116 -7.37 10.33 4.43
CA ILE A 116 -6.91 11.62 3.93
C ILE A 116 -5.63 12.05 4.66
N PHE A 117 -4.63 12.47 3.90
CA PHE A 117 -3.45 13.19 4.39
C PHE A 117 -3.47 14.63 3.91
N TYR A 118 -3.56 15.55 4.87
CA TYR A 118 -3.33 16.96 4.61
C TYR A 118 -1.84 17.26 4.72
N VAL A 119 -1.25 17.69 3.60
CA VAL A 119 0.19 17.92 3.48
C VAL A 119 0.51 19.38 3.21
N ASP A 120 1.77 19.77 3.38
CA ASP A 120 2.25 21.06 2.90
C ASP A 120 2.68 20.89 1.43
N TYR A 121 2.62 21.94 0.63
CA TYR A 121 3.06 21.89 -0.78
C TYR A 121 4.55 21.53 -0.91
N LEU A 122 5.36 21.82 0.12
CA LEU A 122 6.76 21.43 0.18
C LEU A 122 6.98 19.99 0.67
N LEU A 123 5.94 19.29 1.14
CA LEU A 123 6.01 17.94 1.73
C LEU A 123 7.17 17.77 2.72
N LYS A 124 6.97 18.22 3.95
CA LYS A 124 7.98 18.06 5.01
C LYS A 124 8.22 16.57 5.27
N GLU A 125 9.44 16.21 5.63
CA GLU A 125 9.82 14.81 5.93
C GLU A 125 8.91 14.17 6.98
N THR A 126 8.46 14.94 7.98
CA THR A 126 7.50 14.48 9.00
C THR A 126 6.14 14.07 8.42
N GLN A 127 5.73 14.62 7.28
CA GLN A 127 4.50 14.25 6.57
C GLN A 127 4.71 12.99 5.74
N LEU A 128 5.86 12.88 5.06
CA LEU A 128 6.25 11.66 4.33
C LEU A 128 6.36 10.46 5.26
N LYS A 129 6.97 10.64 6.44
CA LYS A 129 7.06 9.60 7.47
C LYS A 129 5.69 9.14 7.95
N LYS A 130 4.73 10.06 8.15
CA LYS A 130 3.35 9.71 8.54
C LYS A 130 2.64 8.87 7.47
N ILE A 131 2.86 9.18 6.19
CA ILE A 131 2.32 8.41 5.09
C ILE A 131 2.95 7.00 5.12
N GLN A 132 4.28 6.91 5.20
CA GLN A 132 5.00 5.65 5.27
C GLN A 132 4.57 4.77 6.45
N ASP A 133 4.45 5.33 7.66
CA ASP A 133 4.00 4.60 8.84
C ASP A 133 2.57 4.05 8.66
N TYR A 134 1.71 4.78 7.95
CA TYR A 134 0.37 4.31 7.61
C TYR A 134 0.39 3.16 6.60
N LEU A 135 1.25 3.24 5.57
CA LEU A 135 1.45 2.16 4.62
C LEU A 135 1.90 0.89 5.36
N LEU A 136 2.96 0.98 6.17
CA LEU A 136 3.48 -0.16 6.93
C LEU A 136 2.42 -0.81 7.83
N LYS A 137 1.51 -0.03 8.41
CA LYS A 137 0.43 -0.58 9.25
C LYS A 137 -0.67 -1.26 8.44
N ASN A 138 -0.99 -0.77 7.25
CA ASN A 138 -2.17 -1.19 6.49
C ASN A 138 -1.85 -2.10 5.28
N THR A 139 -0.58 -2.23 4.90
CA THR A 139 -0.11 -3.28 3.98
C THR A 139 -0.04 -4.66 4.68
N HIS A 140 -0.33 -4.72 5.99
CA HIS A 140 -0.16 -5.92 6.81
C HIS A 140 -1.45 -6.46 7.44
N THR A 141 -2.60 -5.81 7.20
CA THR A 141 -3.88 -6.15 7.82
C THR A 141 -4.89 -6.58 6.78
N GLU A 142 -5.06 -7.90 6.65
CA GLU A 142 -6.32 -8.56 6.31
C GLU A 142 -6.49 -9.79 7.22
#